data_AF-A0A6J6NTA9-F1
#
_entry.id   AF-A0A6J6NTA9-F1
#
_cell.length_a   1.000
_cell.length_b   1.000
_cell.length_c   1.000
_cell.angle_alpha   90.00
_cell.angle_beta   90.00
_cell.angle_gamma   90.00
#
_symmetry.space_group_name_H-M   'P 1'
#
loop_
_entity.id
_entity.type
_entity.pdbx_description
1 polymer ?
#
loop_
_entity_poly.entity_id
_entity_poly.type
_entity_poly.pdbx_seq_one_letter_code
_entity_poly.pdbx_strand_id
1 'polypeptide(L)'
;MIGGHIVGLLVPQTFTDKLGLSHQAYHLGAVTMGGGAGVATLLGISLLIYRRRTSAMVFAATTRNDKTMYIFLVATLLAGSSATLSSAGVLGEEHNYRETVGPWARSILTFSPHGEYMMASPLAFRIHAVAAMSLFIIWPFTRLVHSLSAPVGYLFRPSIVYRSRDNQSTSGSREARPGWEKVKY
;
A
#
# COMPACT_ATOMS: atom_id res chain seq x y z
N MET A 1 4.91 -1.65 4.32
CA MET A 1 3.97 -0.53 4.60
C MET A 1 2.53 -0.90 4.28
N ILE A 2 2.22 -1.36 3.06
CA ILE A 2 0.84 -1.64 2.61
C ILE A 2 0.12 -2.68 3.48
N GLY A 3 0.75 -3.83 3.77
CA GLY A 3 0.14 -4.88 4.59
C GLY A 3 -0.27 -4.40 5.99
N GLY A 4 0.57 -3.58 6.64
CA GLY A 4 0.25 -2.97 7.93
C GLY A 4 -0.94 -2.01 7.87
N HIS A 5 -1.10 -1.25 6.78
CA HIS A 5 -2.27 -0.39 6.57
C HIS A 5 -3.54 -1.21 6.36
N ILE A 6 -3.47 -2.31 5.61
CA ILE A 6 -4.61 -3.21 5.41
C ILE A 6 -5.07 -3.78 6.75
N VAL A 7 -4.14 -4.34 7.52
CA VAL A 7 -4.46 -4.90 8.84
C VAL A 7 -4.98 -3.81 9.78
N GLY A 8 -4.31 -2.65 9.87
CA GLY A 8 -4.67 -1.63 10.84
C GLY A 8 -5.91 -0.79 10.51
N LEU A 9 -6.34 -0.74 9.25
CA LEU A 9 -7.52 0.02 8.84
C LEU A 9 -8.75 -0.87 8.66
N LEU A 10 -8.57 -2.05 8.06
CA LEU A 10 -9.71 -2.90 7.66
C LEU A 10 -10.09 -3.92 8.73
N VAL A 11 -9.16 -4.38 9.55
CA VAL A 11 -9.45 -5.35 10.62
C VAL A 11 -10.01 -4.59 11.84
N PRO A 12 -11.26 -4.87 12.28
CA PRO A 12 -11.82 -4.22 13.45
C PRO A 12 -11.05 -4.59 14.73
N GLN A 13 -10.93 -3.65 15.66
CA GLN A 13 -10.33 -3.90 16.97
C GLN A 13 -11.03 -5.06 17.72
N THR A 14 -12.35 -5.17 17.61
CA THR A 14 -13.10 -6.29 18.23
C THR A 14 -12.66 -7.66 17.72
N PHE A 15 -12.13 -7.76 16.49
CA PHE A 15 -11.59 -9.00 15.96
C PHE A 15 -10.20 -9.30 16.54
N THR A 16 -9.32 -8.29 16.65
CA THR A 16 -8.00 -8.47 17.29
C THR A 16 -8.13 -8.81 18.77
N ASP A 17 -9.08 -8.20 19.46
CA ASP A 17 -9.33 -8.43 20.89
C ASP A 17 -9.85 -9.86 21.12
N LYS A 18 -10.70 -10.40 20.23
CA LYS A 18 -11.17 -11.79 20.26
C LYS A 18 -10.07 -12.82 20.02
N LEU A 19 -9.00 -12.45 19.31
CA LEU A 19 -7.81 -13.28 19.12
C LEU A 19 -6.84 -13.20 20.32
N GLY A 20 -7.19 -12.45 21.37
CA GLY A 20 -6.36 -12.29 22.57
C GLY A 20 -5.18 -11.31 22.37
N LEU A 21 -5.18 -10.51 21.30
CA LEU A 21 -4.14 -9.50 21.09
C LEU A 21 -4.47 -8.26 21.91
N SER A 22 -3.66 -8.00 22.95
CA SER A 22 -3.78 -6.77 23.73
C SER A 22 -3.47 -5.54 22.87
N HIS A 23 -3.99 -4.38 23.29
CA HIS A 23 -3.70 -3.11 22.63
C HIS A 23 -2.19 -2.88 22.51
N GLN A 24 -1.44 -3.12 23.59
CA GLN A 24 0.00 -2.92 23.65
C GLN A 24 0.76 -3.89 22.71
N ALA A 25 0.36 -5.16 22.66
CA ALA A 25 0.99 -6.14 21.77
C ALA A 25 0.77 -5.78 20.29
N TYR A 26 -0.45 -5.37 19.95
CA TYR A 26 -0.78 -4.90 18.61
C TYR A 26 -0.02 -3.62 18.26
N HIS A 27 -0.02 -2.64 19.16
CA HIS A 27 0.64 -1.34 18.96
C HIS A 27 2.15 -1.49 18.79
N LEU A 28 2.80 -2.28 19.66
CA LEU A 28 4.22 -2.57 19.54
C LEU A 28 4.56 -3.25 18.22
N GLY A 29 3.77 -4.23 17.79
CA GLY A 29 3.95 -4.90 16.49
C GLY A 29 3.78 -3.92 15.32
N ALA A 30 2.77 -3.06 15.40
CA ALA A 30 2.50 -2.05 14.39
C ALA A 30 3.63 -1.00 14.30
N VAL A 31 4.11 -0.48 15.44
CA VAL A 31 5.17 0.53 15.49
C VAL A 31 6.51 -0.05 15.07
N THR A 32 6.85 -1.27 15.48
CA THR A 32 8.15 -1.89 15.13
C THR A 32 8.22 -2.27 13.65
N MET A 33 7.24 -3.04 13.15
CA MET A 33 7.20 -3.44 11.75
C MET A 33 6.89 -2.26 10.82
N GLY A 34 5.96 -1.40 11.24
CA GLY A 34 5.58 -0.20 10.50
C GLY A 34 6.68 0.87 10.50
N GLY A 35 7.30 1.14 11.64
CA GLY A 35 8.43 2.05 11.74
C GLY A 35 9.63 1.53 10.96
N GLY A 36 10.01 0.26 11.15
CA GLY A 36 11.16 -0.35 10.48
C GLY A 36 11.03 -0.34 8.95
N ALA A 37 9.90 -0.80 8.41
CA ALA A 37 9.69 -0.74 6.97
C ALA A 37 9.47 0.70 6.45
N GLY A 38 9.03 1.63 7.30
CA GLY A 38 8.97 3.06 6.99
C GLY A 38 10.37 3.65 6.79
N VAL A 39 11.29 3.38 7.72
CA VAL A 39 12.71 3.78 7.63
C VAL A 39 13.37 3.17 6.39
N ALA A 40 13.17 1.87 6.15
CA ALA A 40 13.72 1.22 4.95
C ALA A 40 13.19 1.87 3.65
N THR A 41 11.90 2.22 3.61
CA THR A 41 11.30 2.90 2.45
C THR A 41 11.86 4.30 2.28
N LEU A 42 12.04 5.07 3.37
CA LEU A 42 12.62 6.42 3.36
C LEU A 42 14.07 6.40 2.86
N LEU A 43 14.88 5.45 3.30
CA LEU A 43 16.24 5.27 2.80
C LEU A 43 16.24 4.90 1.31
N GLY A 44 15.41 3.95 0.91
CA GLY A 44 15.29 3.51 -0.48
C GLY A 44 14.87 4.64 -1.43
N ILE A 45 13.82 5.40 -1.08
CA ILE A 45 13.36 6.52 -1.91
C ILE A 45 14.39 7.65 -1.97
N SER A 46 15.09 7.93 -0.86
CA SER A 46 16.15 8.94 -0.83
C SER A 46 17.30 8.57 -1.76
N LEU A 47 17.73 7.31 -1.74
CA LEU A 47 18.76 6.78 -2.65
C LEU A 47 18.30 6.82 -4.12
N LEU A 48 17.04 6.48 -4.41
CA LEU A 48 16.48 6.55 -5.76
C LEU A 48 16.41 7.99 -6.29
N ILE A 49 16.01 8.94 -5.45
CA ILE A 49 15.99 10.36 -5.79
C ILE A 49 17.41 10.85 -6.03
N TYR A 50 18.36 10.53 -5.14
CA TYR A 50 19.77 10.87 -5.31
C TYR A 50 20.29 10.34 -6.66
N ARG A 51 20.14 9.04 -6.94
CA ARG A 51 20.55 8.42 -8.21
C ARG A 51 19.93 9.11 -9.42
N ARG A 52 18.65 9.48 -9.35
CA ARG A 52 17.94 10.15 -10.45
C ARG A 52 18.46 11.56 -10.70
N ARG A 53 19.00 12.24 -9.68
CA ARG A 53 19.56 13.59 -9.79
C ARG A 53 21.03 13.57 -10.20
N THR A 54 21.80 12.56 -9.82
CA THR A 54 23.25 12.48 -10.10
C THR A 54 23.59 11.72 -11.38
N SER A 55 22.72 10.82 -11.85
CA SER A 55 22.95 10.10 -13.11
C SER A 55 22.35 10.86 -14.30
N ALA A 56 23.21 11.39 -15.17
CA ALA A 56 22.82 12.19 -16.34
C ALA A 56 21.81 11.47 -17.26
N MET A 57 22.03 10.17 -17.52
CA MET A 57 21.14 9.36 -18.36
C MET A 57 19.75 9.21 -17.74
N VAL A 58 19.67 8.97 -16.42
CA VAL A 58 18.39 8.78 -15.72
C VAL A 58 17.66 10.12 -15.59
N PHE A 59 18.40 11.20 -15.35
CA PHE A 59 17.82 12.54 -15.28
C PHE A 59 17.21 12.97 -16.61
N ALA A 60 17.91 12.74 -17.72
CA ALA A 60 17.42 13.06 -19.07
C ALA A 60 16.10 12.32 -19.41
N ALA A 61 15.94 11.07 -18.95
CA ALA A 61 14.72 10.29 -19.14
C ALA A 61 13.60 10.58 -18.11
N THR A 62 13.83 11.46 -17.13
CA THR A 62 12.86 11.76 -16.07
C THR A 62 11.82 12.79 -16.54
N THR A 63 10.56 12.40 -16.53
CA THR A 63 9.44 13.26 -16.95
C THR A 63 8.98 14.20 -15.82
N ARG A 64 8.17 15.22 -16.15
CA ARG A 64 7.50 16.04 -15.12
C ARG A 64 6.56 15.21 -14.25
N ASN A 65 5.86 14.24 -14.86
CA ASN A 65 4.96 13.32 -14.16
C ASN A 65 5.71 12.49 -13.10
N ASP A 66 6.93 12.04 -13.42
CA ASP A 66 7.79 11.33 -12.46
C ASP A 66 8.12 12.18 -11.23
N LYS A 67 8.39 13.48 -11.44
CA LYS A 67 8.68 14.41 -10.34
C LYS A 67 7.45 14.66 -9.48
N THR A 68 6.28 14.88 -10.10
CA THR A 68 5.00 15.03 -9.38
C THR A 68 4.70 13.79 -8.55
N MET A 69 4.83 12.60 -9.13
CA MET A 69 4.68 11.33 -8.43
C MET A 69 5.60 11.25 -7.20
N TYR A 70 6.89 11.58 -7.33
CA TYR A 70 7.80 11.56 -6.17
C TYR A 70 7.43 12.57 -5.10
N ILE A 71 6.93 13.76 -5.44
CA ILE A 71 6.51 14.76 -4.46
C ILE A 71 5.39 14.19 -3.59
N PHE A 72 4.31 13.67 -4.19
CA PHE A 72 3.20 13.11 -3.43
C PHE A 72 3.60 11.84 -2.67
N LEU A 73 4.44 10.99 -3.27
CA LEU A 73 4.91 9.77 -2.62
C LEU A 73 5.77 10.07 -1.37
N VAL A 74 6.73 10.99 -1.49
CA VAL A 74 7.58 11.42 -0.37
C VAL A 74 6.76 12.15 0.68
N ALA A 75 5.87 13.07 0.28
CA ALA A 75 5.01 13.80 1.21
C ALA A 75 4.12 12.84 2.02
N THR A 76 3.50 11.86 1.35
CA THR A 76 2.67 10.83 2.02
C THR A 76 3.50 9.98 2.97
N LEU A 77 4.72 9.59 2.56
CA LEU A 77 5.62 8.79 3.38
C LEU A 77 6.07 9.54 4.63
N LEU A 78 6.50 10.80 4.50
CA LEU A 78 6.89 11.65 5.63
C LEU A 78 5.71 11.89 6.58
N ALA A 79 4.53 12.25 6.05
CA ALA A 79 3.34 12.44 6.87
C ALA A 79 2.94 11.15 7.61
N GLY A 80 3.06 9.98 6.96
CA GLY A 80 2.79 8.69 7.57
C GLY A 80 3.80 8.30 8.65
N SER A 81 5.08 8.62 8.44
CA SER A 81 6.12 8.49 9.47
C SER A 81 5.85 9.40 10.67
N SER A 82 5.43 10.65 10.45
CA SER A 82 5.02 11.55 11.52
C SER A 82 3.78 11.02 12.28
N ALA A 83 2.80 10.45 11.58
CA ALA A 83 1.64 9.82 12.22
C ALA A 83 2.04 8.60 13.06
N THR A 84 3.01 7.81 12.61
CA THR A 84 3.55 6.66 13.37
C THR A 84 4.25 7.14 14.65
N LEU A 85 5.08 8.17 14.56
CA LEU A 85 5.73 8.78 15.73
C LEU A 85 4.71 9.39 16.71
N SER A 86 3.65 10.02 16.18
CA SER A 86 2.54 10.51 16.99
C SER A 86 1.81 9.38 17.70
N SER A 87 1.52 8.26 17.02
CA SER A 87 0.89 7.11 17.68
C SER A 87 1.77 6.47 18.74
N ALA A 88 3.09 6.55 18.60
CA ALA A 88 4.04 6.00 19.58
C ALA A 88 4.25 6.90 20.81
N GLY A 89 3.50 8.02 20.93
CA GLY A 89 3.66 8.98 22.01
C GLY A 89 4.92 9.84 21.93
N VAL A 90 5.63 9.82 20.79
CA VAL A 90 6.90 10.57 20.61
C VAL A 90 6.64 12.05 20.28
N LEU A 91 5.53 12.33 19.59
CA LEU A 91 5.14 13.69 19.16
C LEU A 91 3.90 14.23 19.92
N GLY A 92 3.51 13.59 21.02
CA GLY A 92 2.29 13.91 21.79
C GLY A 92 1.81 12.74 22.64
N GLU A 93 0.55 12.74 23.04
CA GLU A 93 -0.06 11.58 23.71
C GLU A 93 -0.22 10.39 22.76
N GLU A 94 -0.11 9.18 23.31
CA GLU A 94 -0.35 7.94 22.58
C GLU A 94 -1.77 7.93 22.01
N HIS A 95 -1.90 7.76 20.69
CA HIS A 95 -3.20 7.79 20.01
C HIS A 95 -3.58 6.42 19.44
N ASN A 96 -4.70 5.86 19.89
CA ASN A 96 -5.26 4.65 19.30
C ASN A 96 -5.98 4.96 17.97
N TYR A 97 -5.22 4.91 16.88
CA TYR A 97 -5.76 5.15 15.53
C TYR A 97 -6.86 4.14 15.12
N ARG A 98 -7.00 2.99 15.80
CA ARG A 98 -8.05 1.98 15.52
C ARG A 98 -9.44 2.41 15.98
N GLU A 99 -9.54 3.44 16.82
CA GLU A 99 -10.81 3.99 17.29
C GLU A 99 -11.31 5.17 16.44
N THR A 100 -10.44 5.73 15.60
CA THR A 100 -10.73 6.93 14.81
C THR A 100 -10.47 6.69 13.32
N VAL A 101 -9.21 6.56 12.93
CA VAL A 101 -8.79 6.44 11.52
C VAL A 101 -9.26 5.13 10.88
N GLY A 102 -9.24 4.02 11.62
CA GLY A 102 -9.75 2.73 11.15
C GLY A 102 -11.25 2.76 10.79
N PRO A 103 -12.15 3.15 11.72
CA PRO A 103 -13.57 3.35 11.44
C PRO A 103 -13.82 4.36 10.31
N TRP A 104 -13.10 5.49 10.28
CA TRP A 104 -13.18 6.45 9.19
C TRP A 104 -12.91 5.81 7.82
N ALA A 105 -11.81 5.08 7.68
CA ALA A 105 -11.45 4.42 6.42
C ALA A 105 -12.51 3.39 5.99
N ARG A 106 -13.01 2.58 6.94
CA ARG A 106 -14.09 1.62 6.67
C ARG A 106 -15.39 2.30 6.24
N SER A 107 -15.74 3.43 6.87
CA SER A 107 -16.95 4.20 6.57
C SER A 107 -17.00 4.66 5.10
N ILE A 108 -15.86 5.07 4.54
CA ILE A 108 -15.71 5.44 3.13
C ILE A 108 -15.94 4.22 2.23
N LEU A 109 -15.33 3.08 2.58
CA LEU A 109 -15.45 1.84 1.80
C LEU A 109 -16.87 1.26 1.82
N THR A 110 -17.63 1.49 2.90
CA THR A 110 -19.05 1.11 3.02
C THR A 110 -20.00 2.18 2.46
N PHE A 111 -19.48 3.19 1.74
CA PHE A 111 -20.26 4.28 1.16
C PHE A 111 -21.12 5.07 2.17
N SER A 112 -20.66 5.15 3.42
CA SER A 112 -21.31 5.89 4.49
C SER A 112 -20.25 6.74 5.22
N PRO A 113 -19.81 7.86 4.63
CA PRO A 113 -18.66 8.60 5.13
C PRO A 113 -18.98 9.33 6.44
N HIS A 114 -18.25 9.01 7.49
CA HIS A 114 -18.34 9.66 8.81
C HIS A 114 -17.06 10.45 9.08
N GLY A 115 -17.08 11.75 8.76
CA GLY A 115 -15.90 12.64 8.83
C GLY A 115 -15.48 13.01 10.25
N GLU A 116 -16.39 12.91 11.22
CA GLU A 116 -16.18 13.16 12.64
C GLU A 116 -15.06 12.29 13.24
N TYR A 117 -14.91 11.06 12.75
CA TYR A 117 -13.82 10.17 13.15
C TYR A 117 -12.43 10.75 12.82
N MET A 118 -12.31 11.42 11.67
CA MET A 118 -11.06 12.08 11.30
C MET A 118 -10.86 13.39 12.09
N MET A 119 -11.94 14.10 12.41
CA MET A 119 -11.91 15.30 13.25
C MET A 119 -11.50 15.02 14.71
N ALA A 120 -11.67 13.79 15.19
CA ALA A 120 -11.17 13.35 16.49
C ALA A 120 -9.70 12.89 16.48
N SER A 121 -9.09 12.71 15.29
CA SER A 121 -7.70 12.24 15.17
C SER A 121 -6.68 13.37 15.29
N PRO A 122 -5.43 13.11 15.73
CA PRO A 122 -4.35 14.10 15.73
C PRO A 122 -4.05 14.66 14.33
N LEU A 123 -3.50 15.88 14.29
CA LEU A 123 -3.22 16.59 13.04
C LEU A 123 -2.36 15.77 12.05
N ALA A 124 -1.37 15.02 12.55
CA ALA A 124 -0.50 14.19 11.73
C ALA A 124 -1.28 13.16 10.89
N PHE A 125 -2.32 12.54 11.47
CA PHE A 125 -3.17 11.59 10.77
C PHE A 125 -4.02 12.26 9.68
N ARG A 126 -4.53 13.47 9.96
CA ARG A 126 -5.32 14.24 8.98
C ARG A 126 -4.47 14.64 7.77
N ILE A 127 -3.25 15.15 8.01
CA ILE A 127 -2.30 15.51 6.95
C ILE A 127 -1.94 14.27 6.13
N HIS A 128 -1.63 13.15 6.79
CA HIS A 128 -1.32 11.91 6.09
C HIS A 128 -2.51 11.41 5.26
N ALA A 129 -3.73 11.46 5.79
CA ALA A 129 -4.93 11.06 5.07
C ALA A 129 -5.15 11.90 3.80
N VAL A 130 -4.99 13.23 3.89
CA VAL A 130 -5.09 14.12 2.71
C VAL A 130 -3.99 13.82 1.68
N ALA A 131 -2.75 13.63 2.13
CA ALA A 131 -1.64 13.29 1.25
C ALA A 131 -1.86 11.93 0.55
N ALA A 132 -2.31 10.93 1.30
CA ALA A 132 -2.62 9.60 0.79
C ALA A 132 -3.78 9.63 -0.21
N MET A 133 -4.89 10.32 0.11
CA MET A 133 -6.01 10.45 -0.82
C MET A 133 -5.58 11.17 -2.11
N SER A 134 -4.77 12.22 -2.00
CA SER A 134 -4.19 12.89 -3.18
C SER A 134 -3.31 11.96 -4.01
N LEU A 135 -2.51 11.11 -3.36
CA LEU A 135 -1.70 10.09 -4.02
C LEU A 135 -2.58 9.07 -4.77
N PHE A 136 -3.69 8.63 -4.18
CA PHE A 136 -4.67 7.74 -4.84
C PHE A 136 -5.33 8.40 -6.05
N ILE A 137 -5.65 9.70 -5.99
CA ILE A 137 -6.24 10.44 -7.12
C ILE A 137 -5.29 10.48 -8.32
N ILE A 138 -3.99 10.73 -8.09
CA ILE A 138 -3.00 10.81 -9.17
C ILE A 138 -2.49 9.44 -9.62
N TRP A 139 -2.69 8.40 -8.80
CA TRP A 139 -2.15 7.06 -9.03
C TRP A 139 -2.33 6.52 -10.46
N PRO A 140 -3.55 6.50 -11.04
CA PRO A 140 -3.76 5.92 -12.38
C PRO A 140 -3.04 6.70 -13.50
N PHE A 141 -2.64 7.94 -13.23
CA PHE A 141 -1.97 8.81 -14.20
C PHE A 141 -0.45 8.83 -14.03
N THR A 142 0.10 8.11 -13.05
CA THR A 142 1.53 8.07 -12.76
C THR A 142 2.11 6.68 -13.01
N ARG A 143 3.44 6.55 -12.97
CA ARG A 143 4.10 5.24 -13.07
C ARG A 143 3.73 4.29 -11.93
N LEU A 144 3.16 4.77 -10.83
CA LEU A 144 2.72 3.94 -9.72
C LEU A 144 1.69 2.88 -10.13
N VAL A 145 1.02 3.02 -11.28
CA VAL A 145 0.13 1.99 -11.83
C VAL A 145 0.82 0.62 -11.97
N HIS A 146 2.16 0.59 -12.06
CA HIS A 146 2.93 -0.66 -12.10
C HIS A 146 2.69 -1.57 -10.90
N SER A 147 2.26 -1.03 -9.75
CA SER A 147 2.02 -1.82 -8.54
C SER A 147 0.83 -2.77 -8.70
N LEU A 148 -0.09 -2.49 -9.63
CA LEU A 148 -1.21 -3.37 -9.98
C LEU A 148 -0.77 -4.55 -10.85
N SER A 149 0.39 -4.45 -11.51
CA SER A 149 0.94 -5.49 -12.38
C SER A 149 1.93 -6.40 -11.65
N ALA A 150 1.78 -6.57 -10.33
CA ALA A 150 2.62 -7.46 -9.54
C ALA A 150 2.52 -8.89 -10.12
N PRO A 151 3.64 -9.53 -10.49
CA PRO A 151 3.63 -10.77 -11.28
C PRO A 151 3.37 -12.02 -10.43
N VAL A 152 2.31 -12.00 -9.60
CA VAL A 152 1.96 -13.13 -8.71
C VAL A 152 1.71 -14.41 -9.50
N GLY A 153 1.08 -14.30 -10.68
CA GLY A 153 0.84 -15.43 -11.58
C GLY A 153 2.10 -16.05 -12.17
N TYR A 154 3.25 -15.36 -12.13
CA TYR A 154 4.52 -15.91 -12.62
C TYR A 154 4.98 -17.11 -11.79
N LEU A 155 4.66 -17.14 -10.50
CA LEU A 155 4.99 -18.26 -9.60
C LEU A 155 4.39 -19.60 -10.06
N PHE A 156 3.27 -19.54 -10.80
CA PHE A 156 2.55 -20.70 -11.29
C PHE A 156 2.57 -20.81 -12.81
N ARG A 157 3.31 -19.93 -13.50
CA ARG A 157 3.37 -19.88 -14.97
C ARG A 157 4.33 -20.96 -15.50
N PRO A 158 3.96 -21.68 -16.58
CA PRO A 158 4.90 -22.55 -17.28
C PRO A 158 6.13 -21.78 -17.79
N SER A 159 7.31 -22.43 -17.77
CA SER A 159 8.56 -21.81 -18.23
C SER A 159 8.50 -21.38 -19.69
N ILE A 160 7.82 -22.18 -20.52
CA ILE A 160 7.61 -21.91 -21.95
C ILE A 160 6.13 -21.65 -22.18
N VAL A 161 5.81 -20.53 -22.85
CA VAL A 161 4.44 -20.18 -23.22
C VAL A 161 4.33 -20.14 -24.73
N TYR A 162 3.44 -20.97 -25.26
CA TYR A 162 3.06 -20.99 -26.66
C TYR A 162 1.81 -20.13 -26.87
N ARG A 163 1.78 -19.35 -27.95
CA ARG A 163 0.62 -18.57 -28.37
C ARG A 163 0.18 -19.06 -29.74
N SER A 164 -1.01 -19.65 -29.82
CA SER A 164 -1.62 -20.03 -31.10
C SER A 164 -2.01 -18.77 -31.89
N ARG A 165 -1.98 -18.87 -33.23
CA ARG A 165 -2.48 -17.81 -34.13
C ARG A 165 -4.01 -17.78 -34.16
N ASP A 166 -4.65 -18.91 -33.87
CA ASP A 166 -6.11 -19.08 -33.92
C ASP A 166 -6.70 -19.30 -32.52
N ASN A 167 -7.94 -18.86 -32.32
CA ASN A 167 -8.75 -19.18 -31.12
C ASN A 167 -9.14 -20.66 -31.07
N GLN A 168 -8.76 -21.46 -32.07
CA GLN A 168 -8.84 -22.90 -32.01
C GLN A 168 -7.75 -23.42 -31.09
N SER A 169 -8.16 -23.62 -29.85
CA SER A 169 -7.46 -24.42 -28.85
C SER A 169 -7.21 -25.82 -29.38
N THR A 170 -6.06 -26.04 -30.02
CA THR A 170 -5.51 -27.39 -30.09
C THR A 170 -5.14 -27.78 -28.67
N SER A 171 -6.02 -28.55 -28.03
CA SER A 171 -5.60 -29.41 -26.94
C SER A 171 -4.41 -30.20 -27.52
N GLY A 172 -3.24 -30.09 -26.90
CA GLY A 172 -2.14 -30.98 -27.27
C GLY A 172 -2.62 -32.43 -27.17
N SER A 173 -1.90 -33.38 -27.77
CA SER A 173 -2.24 -34.81 -27.72
C SER A 173 -2.27 -35.44 -26.32
N ARG A 174 -2.18 -34.64 -25.26
CA ARG A 174 -2.12 -35.05 -23.86
C ARG A 174 -3.23 -34.38 -23.08
N GLU A 175 -3.95 -35.18 -22.30
CA GLU A 175 -4.98 -34.67 -21.40
C GLU A 175 -4.43 -33.62 -20.43
N ALA A 176 -5.24 -32.60 -20.16
CA ALA A 176 -4.90 -31.56 -19.20
C ALA A 176 -4.79 -32.17 -17.80
N ARG A 177 -3.73 -31.83 -17.07
CA ARG A 177 -3.56 -32.27 -15.67
C ARG A 177 -4.66 -31.66 -14.79
N PRO A 178 -5.07 -32.34 -13.70
CA PRO A 178 -6.00 -31.76 -12.73
C PRO A 178 -5.55 -30.37 -12.27
N GLY A 179 -6.44 -29.38 -12.33
CA GLY A 179 -6.14 -27.97 -12.06
C GLY A 179 -5.68 -27.14 -13.28
N TRP A 180 -5.50 -27.77 -14.44
CA TRP A 180 -5.24 -27.14 -15.74
C TRP A 180 -6.42 -27.29 -16.71
N GLU A 181 -7.55 -27.72 -16.17
CA GLU A 181 -8.81 -27.85 -16.89
C GLU A 181 -9.32 -26.47 -17.28
N LYS A 182 -9.85 -26.36 -18.50
CA LYS A 182 -10.48 -25.11 -18.93
C LYS A 182 -11.80 -24.94 -18.20
N VAL A 183 -11.99 -23.75 -17.61
CA VAL A 183 -13.30 -23.34 -17.08
C VAL A 183 -14.27 -23.31 -18.26
N LYS A 184 -15.26 -24.19 -18.25
CA LYS A 184 -16.35 -24.20 -19.22
C LYS A 184 -17.29 -23.05 -18.84
N TYR A 185 -17.40 -22.05 -19.71
CA TYR A 185 -18.48 -21.06 -19.67
C TYR A 185 -19.67 -21.60 -20.46
#